data_AF-A0A3A8YJC7-F1
#
_entry.id   AF-A0A3A8YJC7-F1
#
_cell.length_a   1.000
_cell.length_b   1.000
_cell.length_c   1.000
_cell.angle_alpha   90.00
_cell.angle_beta   90.00
_cell.angle_gamma   90.00
#
_symmetry.space_group_name_H-M   'P 1'
#
loop_
_entity.id
_entity.type
_entity.pdbx_description
1 polymer ?
#
loop_
_entity_poly.entity_id
_entity_poly.type
_entity_poly.pdbx_seq_one_letter_code
_entity_poly.pdbx_strand_id
1 'polypeptide(L)' 'MKYFTRSPLERMMMQPPIAQARPDPAPPVPQSHPCCGCKRLNESSGCILPCYRGVERMPPR' A
#
# COMPACT_ATOMS: atom_id res chain seq x y z
N MET A 1 0.52 -34.37 19.89
CA MET A 1 1.89 -33.90 19.58
C MET A 1 1.78 -32.54 18.90
N LYS A 2 2.59 -31.54 19.27
CA LYS A 2 2.54 -30.18 18.68
C LYS A 2 3.45 -30.02 17.45
N TYR A 3 4.43 -30.93 17.32
CA TYR A 3 5.37 -31.02 16.23
C TYR A 3 5.51 -32.50 15.81
N PHE A 4 5.54 -32.76 14.51
CA PHE A 4 5.79 -34.05 13.86
C PHE A 4 7.25 -34.51 14.01
N THR A 5 8.18 -33.57 14.12
CA THR A 5 9.62 -33.81 14.21
C THR A 5 10.27 -32.92 15.28
N ARG A 6 11.54 -33.19 15.61
CA ARG A 6 12.37 -32.33 16.48
C ARG A 6 13.18 -31.29 15.69
N SER A 7 12.83 -31.07 14.43
CA SER A 7 13.56 -30.16 13.54
C SER A 7 13.28 -28.69 13.88
N PRO A 8 14.30 -27.81 13.88
CA PRO A 8 14.10 -26.37 14.05
C PRO A 8 13.28 -25.76 12.89
N LEU A 9 13.31 -26.37 11.70
CA LEU A 9 12.56 -25.89 10.52
C LEU A 9 11.05 -25.96 10.74
N GLU A 10 10.58 -26.98 11.46
CA GLU A 10 9.16 -27.17 11.72
C GLU A 10 8.59 -26.03 12.58
N ARG A 11 9.41 -25.47 13.48
CA ARG A 11 9.01 -24.31 14.29
C ARG A 11 8.83 -23.06 13.45
N MET A 12 9.66 -22.86 12.42
CA MET A 12 9.52 -21.72 11.50
C MET A 12 8.27 -21.83 10.63
N MET A 13 7.93 -23.03 10.15
CA MET A 13 6.72 -23.24 9.34
C MET A 13 5.42 -23.00 10.12
N MET A 14 5.45 -23.21 11.44
CA MET A 14 4.30 -22.97 12.33
C MET A 14 4.24 -21.52 12.84
N GLN A 15 5.24 -20.69 12.53
CA GLN A 15 5.23 -19.29 12.95
C GLN A 15 4.22 -18.53 12.09
N PRO A 16 3.19 -17.92 12.69
CA PRO A 16 2.28 -17.08 11.92
C PRO A 16 3.10 -15.95 11.28
N PRO A 17 2.84 -15.63 9.99
CA PRO A 17 3.52 -14.52 9.35
C PRO A 17 3.29 -13.28 10.21
N ILE A 18 4.37 -12.54 10.48
CA ILE A 18 4.26 -11.25 11.17
C ILE A 18 3.31 -10.43 10.32
N ALA A 19 2.13 -10.13 10.86
CA ALA A 19 1.20 -9.23 10.23
C ALA A 19 1.97 -7.94 10.02
N GLN A 20 2.33 -7.66 8.77
CA GLN A 20 2.89 -6.37 8.40
C GLN A 20 1.89 -5.36 8.94
N ALA A 21 2.35 -4.51 9.87
CA ALA A 21 1.55 -3.41 10.36
C ALA A 21 0.95 -2.74 9.13
N ARG A 22 -0.39 -2.58 9.12
CA ARG A 22 -1.05 -1.90 8.01
C ARG A 22 -0.23 -0.64 7.73
N PRO A 23 0.22 -0.42 6.49
CA PRO A 23 0.98 0.77 6.19
C PRO A 23 0.17 1.96 6.70
N ASP A 24 0.84 2.83 7.48
CA ASP A 24 0.19 4.02 8.02
C ASP A 24 -0.55 4.73 6.89
N PRO A 25 -1.75 5.28 7.15
CA PRO A 25 -2.48 5.99 6.12
C PRO A 25 -1.56 7.06 5.51
N ALA A 26 -1.41 7.02 4.20
CA ALA A 26 -0.58 7.97 3.48
C ALA A 26 -1.00 9.41 3.83
N PRO A 27 -0.04 10.35 3.90
CA PRO A 27 -0.31 11.71 4.32
C PRO A 27 -1.36 12.35 3.40
N PRO A 28 -2.25 13.18 3.97
CA PRO A 28 -3.27 13.86 3.18
C PRO A 28 -2.63 14.71 2.09
N VAL A 29 -3.20 14.67 0.90
CA VAL A 29 -2.72 15.44 -0.24
C VAL A 29 -2.89 16.94 0.07
N PRO A 30 -1.88 17.78 -0.18
CA PRO A 30 -1.97 19.22 0.06
C PRO A 30 -3.10 19.85 -0.77
N GLN A 31 -3.76 20.86 -0.22
CA GLN A 31 -4.86 21.58 -0.90
C GLN A 31 -4.43 22.22 -2.22
N SER A 32 -3.12 22.48 -2.40
CA SER A 32 -2.53 22.99 -3.64
C SER A 32 -2.41 21.95 -4.75
N HIS A 33 -2.75 20.69 -4.51
CA HIS A 33 -2.62 19.62 -5.51
C HIS A 33 -3.77 19.67 -6.54
N PRO A 34 -3.51 19.47 -7.84
CA PRO A 34 -4.53 19.52 -8.89
C PRO A 34 -5.66 18.48 -8.75
N CYS A 35 -5.44 17.43 -7.94
CA CYS A 35 -6.45 16.44 -7.60
C CYS A 35 -7.30 16.78 -6.36
N CYS A 36 -7.17 17.98 -5.79
CA CYS A 36 -8.04 18.43 -4.71
C CYS A 36 -9.51 18.44 -5.19
N GLY A 37 -10.37 17.63 -4.55
CA GLY A 37 -11.76 17.41 -4.96
C GLY A 37 -12.00 16.24 -5.93
N CYS A 38 -11.02 15.39 -6.21
CA CYS A 38 -11.24 14.13 -6.92
C CYS A 38 -11.96 13.11 -6.03
N LYS A 39 -13.04 12.47 -6.50
CA LYS A 39 -13.72 11.38 -5.77
C LYS A 39 -12.76 10.25 -5.35
N ARG A 40 -11.82 9.92 -6.25
CA ARG A 40 -10.78 8.90 -6.05
C ARG A 40 -9.74 9.27 -4.97
N LEU A 41 -9.54 10.56 -4.70
CA LEU A 41 -8.69 11.05 -3.61
C LEU A 41 -9.35 10.87 -2.24
N ASN A 42 -10.67 10.73 -2.17
CA ASN A 42 -11.37 10.48 -0.90
C ASN A 42 -11.43 8.98 -0.56
N GLU A 43 -11.32 8.12 -1.57
CA GLU A 43 -11.33 6.65 -1.44
C GLU A 43 -9.93 6.09 -1.13
N SER A 44 -8.89 6.80 -1.52
CA SER A 44 -7.49 6.45 -1.28
C SER A 44 -6.83 7.58 -0.52
N SER A 45 -5.96 7.25 0.44
CA SER A 45 -5.21 8.22 1.25
C SER A 45 -4.16 9.02 0.46
N GLY A 46 -4.37 9.27 -0.83
CA GLY A 46 -3.39 9.87 -1.72
C GLY A 46 -3.92 10.10 -3.13
N CYS A 47 -3.17 10.88 -3.92
CA CYS A 47 -3.43 10.95 -5.35
C CYS A 47 -3.06 9.62 -6.01
N ILE A 48 -4.03 8.92 -6.58
CA ILE A 48 -3.76 7.73 -7.41
C ILE A 48 -3.22 8.20 -8.75
N LEU A 49 -1.91 8.09 -8.94
CA LEU A 49 -1.27 8.21 -10.25
C LEU A 49 -1.36 6.85 -10.98
N PRO A 50 -1.54 6.82 -12.31
CA PRO A 50 -1.61 7.95 -13.24
C PRO A 50 -3.01 8.59 -13.28
N CYS A 51 -3.09 9.91 -13.10
CA CYS A 51 -4.32 10.69 -13.20
C CYS A 51 -4.15 11.76 -14.28
N TYR A 52 -5.14 11.95 -15.16
CA TYR A 52 -5.08 12.96 -16.22
C TYR A 52 -4.80 14.39 -15.71
N ARG A 53 -5.13 14.69 -14.44
CA ARG A 53 -4.86 15.98 -13.80
C ARG A 53 -3.43 16.15 -13.30
N GLY A 54 -2.67 15.06 -13.15
CA GLY A 54 -1.28 15.05 -12.72
C GLY A 54 -0.31 14.67 -13.85
N VAL A 55 -0.81 14.46 -15.08
CA VAL A 55 0.05 14.23 -16.25
C VAL A 55 0.43 15.60 -16.81
N GLU A 56 1.60 16.10 -16.42
CA GLU A 56 2.17 17.33 -17.00
C GLU A 56 2.69 17.10 -18.43
N ARG A 57 3.04 15.87 -18.80
CA ARG A 57 3.51 15.48 -20.14
C ARG A 57 3.09 14.05 -20.47
N MET A 58 2.41 13.85 -21.59
CA MET A 58 2.31 12.50 -22.18
C MET A 58 3.68 12.10 -22.74
N PRO A 59 4.14 10.85 -22.55
CA PRO A 59 5.29 10.36 -23.29
C PRO A 59 4.99 10.43 -24.81
N PRO A 60 5.94 10.88 -25.65
CA PRO A 60 5.76 10.82 -27.09
C PRO A 60 5.54 9.36 -27.53
N ARG A 61 4.64 9.17 -28.49
CA ARG A 61 4.31 7.86 -29.07
C ARG A 61 5.48 7.27 -29.85
#